data_AF-A0A7Y5NT53-F1
#
_entry.id   AF-A0A7Y5NT53-F1
#
_cell.length_a   1.000
_cell.length_b   1.000
_cell.length_c   1.000
_cell.angle_alpha   90.00
_cell.angle_beta   90.00
_cell.angle_gamma   90.00
#
_symmetry.space_group_name_H-M   'P 1'
#
loop_
_entity.id
_entity.type
_entity.pdbx_description
1 polymer ?
#
loop_
_entity_poly.entity_id
_entity_poly.type
_entity_poly.pdbx_seq_one_letter_code
_entity_poly.pdbx_strand_id
1 'polypeptide(L)'
;MGALRLGWAIVGLTAAVMGCSEPIGPDPSDGNDDGADDGSTGNGQPQNQGDGFVSGSRLRARFIGGADGSKQFLGFHDDERDEDCSFSTASDGKLRCVPPSSGASLFVDAQCNQPVVLVTVGCDPPKYGNVVEGGDVGDCGGGEPSRMRLFTMGARVASAAQSAYTNAFGTCEQTTLPPNDLYALDEEIPASSFVEGNVTVE
;
A
#
# COMPACT_ATOMS: atom_id res chain seq x y z
N MET A 1 34.78 57.53 10.26
CA MET A 1 34.49 58.42 9.11
C MET A 1 34.90 57.68 7.85
N GLY A 2 33.96 57.43 6.94
CA GLY A 2 34.21 56.68 5.71
C GLY A 2 32.99 55.89 5.26
N ALA A 3 31.94 56.59 4.83
CA ALA A 3 30.84 56.03 4.06
C ALA A 3 31.17 56.10 2.57
N LEU A 4 30.74 55.13 1.75
CA LEU A 4 30.37 55.23 0.32
C LEU A 4 29.98 53.81 -0.14
N ARG A 5 28.70 53.46 -0.36
CA ARG A 5 27.77 53.77 -1.47
C ARG A 5 27.84 52.82 -2.68
N LEU A 6 26.65 52.30 -2.98
CA LEU A 6 26.05 51.95 -4.28
C LEU A 6 26.48 50.66 -5.01
N GLY A 7 25.45 49.91 -5.43
CA GLY A 7 25.54 48.99 -6.56
C GLY A 7 24.46 47.90 -6.57
N TRP A 8 23.19 48.26 -6.69
CA TRP A 8 22.13 47.31 -7.10
C TRP A 8 22.26 47.05 -8.59
N ALA A 9 22.41 45.79 -9.01
CA ALA A 9 22.27 45.38 -10.40
C ALA A 9 21.09 44.40 -10.50
N ILE A 10 19.93 44.94 -10.87
CA ILE A 10 18.77 44.17 -11.31
C ILE A 10 19.04 43.81 -12.77
N VAL A 11 19.35 42.54 -13.04
CA VAL A 11 19.34 42.00 -14.41
C VAL A 11 17.92 41.55 -14.70
N GLY A 12 17.18 42.41 -15.41
CA GLY A 12 15.86 42.08 -15.93
C GLY A 12 15.97 41.10 -17.09
N LEU A 13 15.42 39.90 -16.89
CA LEU A 13 15.19 38.93 -17.96
C LEU A 13 13.71 39.02 -18.34
N THR A 14 13.42 39.75 -19.42
CA THR A 14 12.09 39.83 -20.04
C THR A 14 11.79 38.52 -20.78
N ALA A 15 10.90 37.70 -20.23
CA ALA A 15 10.28 36.59 -20.94
C ALA A 15 9.17 37.11 -21.86
N ALA A 16 9.37 37.02 -23.17
CA ALA A 16 8.31 37.18 -24.15
C ALA A 16 7.58 35.84 -24.30
N VAL A 17 6.40 35.71 -23.70
CA VAL A 17 5.48 34.61 -24.00
C VAL A 17 4.50 35.12 -25.05
N MET A 18 4.70 34.63 -26.27
CA MET A 18 3.75 34.73 -27.37
C MET A 18 2.42 34.10 -26.96
N GLY A 19 1.34 34.85 -27.11
CA GLY A 19 -0.02 34.39 -26.84
C GLY A 19 -0.53 33.43 -27.91
N CYS A 20 -1.39 32.52 -27.48
CA CYS A 20 -2.47 31.95 -28.29
C CYS A 20 -3.77 32.23 -27.53
N SER A 21 -4.56 33.16 -28.03
CA SER A 21 -5.91 33.44 -27.55
C SER A 21 -6.90 32.98 -28.61
N GLU A 22 -7.71 31.98 -28.31
CA GLU A 22 -8.98 31.73 -29.00
C GLU A 22 -10.08 31.54 -27.94
N PRO A 23 -11.16 32.34 -27.98
CA PRO A 23 -12.30 32.19 -27.08
C PRO A 23 -13.19 31.03 -27.56
N ILE A 24 -13.45 30.08 -26.67
CA ILE A 24 -14.47 29.04 -26.84
C ILE A 24 -15.84 29.71 -26.72
N GLY A 25 -16.57 29.81 -27.83
CA GLY A 25 -17.98 30.20 -27.84
C GLY A 25 -18.88 29.04 -27.37
N PRO A 26 -20.05 29.31 -26.75
CA PRO A 26 -21.01 28.28 -26.37
C PRO A 26 -21.82 27.82 -27.60
N ASP A 27 -21.86 26.51 -27.84
CA ASP A 27 -22.83 25.89 -28.77
C ASP A 27 -24.11 25.51 -27.99
N PRO A 28 -25.31 25.97 -28.39
CA PRO A 28 -26.56 25.63 -27.74
C PRO A 28 -27.06 24.21 -28.05
N SER A 29 -27.41 23.50 -26.97
CA SER A 29 -28.48 22.52 -26.79
C SER A 29 -29.14 21.89 -28.02
N ASP A 30 -29.06 20.56 -28.12
CA ASP A 30 -30.17 19.72 -28.59
C ASP A 30 -30.30 18.53 -27.62
N GLY A 31 -31.40 18.52 -26.88
CA GLY A 31 -31.76 17.44 -25.98
C GLY A 31 -32.44 16.30 -26.73
N ASN A 32 -32.18 15.07 -26.30
CA ASN A 32 -33.05 13.94 -26.53
C ASN A 32 -33.24 13.21 -25.20
N ASP A 33 -34.36 13.53 -24.54
CA ASP A 33 -35.03 12.63 -23.60
C ASP A 33 -35.70 11.53 -24.43
N ASP A 34 -35.24 10.29 -24.29
CA ASP A 34 -36.04 9.11 -24.60
C ASP A 34 -35.76 8.05 -23.53
N GLY A 35 -36.59 8.08 -22.48
CA GLY A 35 -36.70 6.98 -21.55
C GLY A 35 -37.28 5.75 -22.25
N ALA A 36 -36.60 4.63 -22.12
CA ALA A 36 -37.16 3.32 -22.39
C ALA A 36 -36.74 2.37 -21.27
N ASP A 37 -37.65 2.17 -20.32
CA ASP A 37 -37.67 1.02 -19.44
C ASP A 37 -37.86 -0.25 -20.30
N ASP A 38 -36.85 -1.11 -20.37
CA ASP A 38 -37.04 -2.50 -20.78
C ASP A 38 -36.72 -3.45 -19.61
N GLY A 39 -37.80 -3.95 -19.00
CA GLY A 39 -37.74 -5.05 -18.04
C GLY A 39 -37.14 -6.28 -18.70
N SER A 40 -35.84 -6.51 -18.48
CA SER A 40 -35.19 -7.77 -18.81
C SER A 40 -35.20 -8.68 -17.58
N THR A 41 -36.10 -9.67 -17.59
CA THR A 41 -35.97 -10.87 -16.77
C THR A 41 -34.80 -11.71 -17.30
N GLY A 42 -33.58 -11.31 -16.94
CA GLY A 42 -32.34 -11.98 -17.34
C GLY A 42 -31.88 -12.99 -16.30
N ASN A 43 -31.72 -14.25 -16.73
CA ASN A 43 -30.87 -15.24 -16.07
C ASN A 43 -29.52 -14.60 -15.70
N GLY A 44 -29.05 -14.81 -14.46
CA GLY A 44 -27.89 -14.16 -13.87
C GLY A 44 -26.57 -14.44 -14.61
N GLN A 45 -26.34 -13.73 -15.71
CA GLN A 45 -24.99 -13.43 -16.17
C GLN A 45 -24.45 -12.30 -15.29
N PRO A 46 -23.22 -12.43 -14.75
CA PRO A 46 -22.57 -11.30 -14.09
C PRO A 46 -22.49 -10.16 -15.10
N GLN A 47 -23.17 -9.07 -14.79
CA GLN A 47 -23.16 -7.84 -15.57
C GLN A 47 -21.74 -7.26 -15.49
N ASN A 48 -20.89 -7.65 -16.44
CA ASN A 48 -19.63 -6.99 -16.74
C ASN A 48 -19.95 -5.61 -17.35
N GLN A 49 -20.28 -4.65 -16.49
CA GLN A 49 -20.30 -3.24 -16.83
C GLN A 49 -19.16 -2.57 -16.07
N GLY A 50 -18.00 -2.41 -16.71
CA GLY A 50 -16.96 -1.41 -16.37
C GLY A 50 -16.26 -1.43 -15.00
N ASP A 51 -16.66 -2.28 -14.07
CA ASP A 51 -16.10 -2.32 -12.72
C ASP A 51 -14.84 -3.20 -12.71
N GLY A 52 -13.65 -2.61 -12.82
CA GLY A 52 -12.34 -3.29 -12.98
C GLY A 52 -11.91 -4.31 -11.89
N PHE A 53 -12.81 -4.73 -10.99
CA PHE A 53 -12.56 -5.77 -9.99
C PHE A 53 -13.76 -6.72 -9.90
N VAL A 54 -13.56 -7.98 -10.31
CA VAL A 54 -14.60 -9.02 -10.34
C VAL A 54 -14.34 -10.07 -9.24
N SER A 55 -15.40 -10.48 -8.54
CA SER A 55 -15.33 -11.59 -7.59
C SER A 55 -15.21 -12.94 -8.30
N GLY A 56 -14.22 -13.75 -7.90
CA GLY A 56 -14.04 -15.13 -8.32
C GLY A 56 -14.63 -16.13 -7.32
N SER A 57 -14.25 -17.41 -7.48
CA SER A 57 -14.71 -18.51 -6.62
C SER A 57 -14.06 -18.52 -5.22
N ARG A 58 -12.83 -18.00 -5.11
CA ARG A 58 -12.08 -17.91 -3.84
C ARG A 58 -11.91 -16.46 -3.37
N LEU A 59 -11.49 -15.57 -4.26
CA LEU A 59 -11.32 -14.15 -3.94
C LEU A 59 -12.58 -13.37 -4.29
N ARG A 60 -13.19 -12.73 -3.29
CA ARG A 60 -14.33 -11.82 -3.48
C ARG A 60 -13.85 -10.37 -3.39
N ALA A 61 -14.16 -9.55 -4.39
CA ALA A 61 -13.84 -8.14 -4.37
C ALA A 61 -14.64 -7.43 -3.26
N ARG A 62 -13.96 -6.55 -2.51
CA ARG A 62 -14.53 -5.78 -1.41
C ARG A 62 -14.59 -4.30 -1.75
N PHE A 63 -15.67 -3.65 -1.37
CA PHE A 63 -15.91 -2.24 -1.65
C PHE A 63 -16.47 -1.51 -0.42
N ILE A 64 -16.10 -0.24 -0.24
CA ILE A 64 -16.88 0.72 0.55
C ILE A 64 -17.93 1.34 -0.36
N GLY A 65 -19.18 1.40 0.09
CA GLY A 65 -20.26 2.13 -0.57
C GLY A 65 -20.47 3.52 0.05
N GLY A 66 -20.58 4.55 -0.79
CA GLY A 66 -21.01 5.89 -0.39
C GLY A 66 -22.54 6.02 -0.42
N ALA A 67 -23.07 6.97 0.35
CA ALA A 67 -24.51 7.25 0.38
C ALA A 67 -25.07 7.73 -0.98
N ASP A 68 -24.20 8.22 -1.85
CA ASP A 68 -24.47 8.66 -3.22
C ASP A 68 -24.39 7.52 -4.26
N GLY A 69 -24.15 6.28 -3.84
CA GLY A 69 -23.98 5.13 -4.72
C GLY A 69 -22.55 4.93 -5.24
N SER A 70 -21.60 5.79 -4.86
CA SER A 70 -20.18 5.59 -5.17
C SER A 70 -19.65 4.29 -4.54
N LYS A 71 -18.66 3.66 -5.19
CA LYS A 71 -17.96 2.48 -4.68
C LYS A 71 -16.45 2.71 -4.70
N GLN A 72 -15.78 2.39 -3.60
CA GLN A 72 -14.32 2.39 -3.50
C GLN A 72 -13.83 0.96 -3.26
N PHE A 73 -12.96 0.46 -4.13
CA PHE A 73 -12.33 -0.85 -3.95
C PHE A 73 -11.39 -0.86 -2.73
N LEU A 74 -11.47 -1.91 -1.92
CA LEU A 74 -10.66 -2.08 -0.69
C LEU A 74 -9.65 -3.23 -0.76
N GLY A 75 -9.78 -4.13 -1.72
CA GLY A 75 -9.06 -5.40 -1.74
C GLY A 75 -10.01 -6.58 -1.92
N PHE A 76 -9.55 -7.76 -1.52
CA PHE A 76 -10.29 -9.00 -1.64
C PHE A 76 -10.56 -9.64 -0.27
N HIS A 77 -11.52 -10.55 -0.24
CA HIS A 77 -11.70 -11.53 0.82
C HIS A 77 -11.37 -12.92 0.26
N ASP A 78 -10.50 -13.67 0.93
CA ASP A 78 -10.18 -15.06 0.60
C ASP A 78 -11.09 -16.00 1.38
N ASP A 79 -12.13 -16.52 0.71
CA ASP A 79 -13.14 -17.40 1.32
C ASP A 79 -12.55 -18.70 1.91
N GLU A 80 -11.44 -19.22 1.36
CA GLU A 80 -10.82 -20.46 1.88
C GLU A 80 -10.07 -20.22 3.19
N ARG A 81 -9.56 -19.00 3.38
CA ARG A 81 -8.78 -18.61 4.56
C ARG A 81 -9.56 -17.76 5.56
N ASP A 82 -10.78 -17.36 5.18
CA ASP A 82 -11.68 -16.48 5.94
C ASP A 82 -10.97 -15.20 6.40
N GLU A 83 -10.28 -14.55 5.47
CA GLU A 83 -9.53 -13.32 5.76
C GLU A 83 -9.45 -12.38 4.57
N ASP A 84 -9.31 -11.09 4.89
CA ASP A 84 -9.14 -10.05 3.89
C ASP A 84 -7.69 -10.03 3.40
N CYS A 85 -7.49 -9.66 2.12
CA CYS A 85 -6.16 -9.58 1.52
C CYS A 85 -6.08 -8.55 0.39
N SER A 86 -4.85 -8.17 0.04
CA SER A 86 -4.54 -7.35 -1.14
C SER A 86 -3.34 -7.92 -1.88
N PHE A 87 -3.23 -7.63 -3.19
CA PHE A 87 -2.10 -8.14 -3.97
C PHE A 87 -0.81 -7.43 -3.59
N SER A 88 0.19 -8.21 -3.21
CA SER A 88 1.57 -7.76 -2.95
C SER A 88 2.55 -8.82 -3.44
N THR A 89 3.82 -8.43 -3.65
CA THR A 89 4.87 -9.37 -4.04
C THR A 89 5.26 -10.21 -2.83
N ALA A 90 4.96 -11.51 -2.87
CA ALA A 90 5.26 -12.45 -1.81
C ALA A 90 6.73 -12.95 -1.87
N SER A 91 7.10 -13.82 -0.93
CA SER A 91 8.48 -14.33 -0.77
C SER A 91 8.99 -15.14 -1.96
N ASP A 92 8.10 -15.66 -2.79
CA ASP A 92 8.43 -16.35 -4.04
C ASP A 92 8.54 -15.42 -5.26
N GLY A 93 8.46 -14.10 -5.05
CA GLY A 93 8.58 -13.08 -6.10
C GLY A 93 7.33 -12.91 -6.95
N LYS A 94 6.23 -13.58 -6.62
CA LYS A 94 4.96 -13.48 -7.36
C LYS A 94 3.99 -12.54 -6.67
N LEU A 95 3.07 -11.94 -7.43
CA LEU A 95 1.93 -11.24 -6.86
C LEU A 95 0.99 -12.26 -6.22
N ARG A 96 0.70 -12.07 -4.94
CA ARG A 96 -0.24 -12.91 -4.20
C ARG A 96 -1.17 -12.07 -3.35
N CYS A 97 -2.38 -12.57 -3.11
CA CYS A 97 -3.32 -11.93 -2.19
C CYS A 97 -2.86 -12.21 -0.75
N VAL A 98 -2.11 -11.27 -0.16
CA VAL A 98 -1.51 -11.39 1.17
C VAL A 98 -2.38 -10.64 2.19
N PRO A 99 -2.68 -11.23 3.36
CA PRO A 99 -3.46 -10.57 4.39
C PRO A 99 -2.72 -9.39 5.03
N PRO A 100 -3.44 -8.45 5.65
CA PRO A 100 -2.83 -7.39 6.45
C PRO A 100 -1.87 -7.95 7.50
N SER A 101 -0.73 -7.30 7.64
CA SER A 101 0.31 -7.68 8.59
C SER A 101 1.11 -6.47 9.05
N SER A 102 1.80 -6.60 10.18
CA SER A 102 2.68 -5.56 10.68
C SER A 102 4.14 -5.88 10.37
N GLY A 103 4.85 -4.88 9.84
CA GLY A 103 6.26 -5.03 9.49
C GLY A 103 7.15 -5.14 10.73
N ALA A 104 8.03 -6.13 10.74
CA ALA A 104 9.09 -6.28 11.72
C ALA A 104 10.36 -5.58 11.21
N SER A 105 10.61 -4.39 11.75
CA SER A 105 11.80 -3.57 11.43
C SER A 105 12.80 -3.48 12.60
N LEU A 106 12.48 -4.13 13.72
CA LEU A 106 13.25 -4.13 14.95
C LEU A 106 13.71 -5.55 15.27
N PHE A 107 14.78 -5.66 16.05
CA PHE A 107 15.38 -6.92 16.46
C PHE A 107 15.64 -6.94 17.96
N VAL A 108 15.55 -8.12 18.58
CA VAL A 108 15.86 -8.28 20.02
C VAL A 108 17.33 -8.62 20.30
N ASP A 109 18.10 -8.92 19.25
CA ASP A 109 19.51 -9.26 19.33
C ASP A 109 20.42 -8.27 18.58
N ALA A 110 21.65 -8.15 19.06
CA ALA A 110 22.66 -7.23 18.51
C ALA A 110 23.21 -7.65 17.13
N GLN A 111 22.78 -8.81 16.61
CA GLN A 111 23.14 -9.34 15.32
C GLN A 111 22.00 -9.21 14.30
N CYS A 112 20.85 -8.65 14.70
CA CYS A 112 19.68 -8.45 13.86
C CYS A 112 19.17 -9.75 13.21
N ASN A 113 19.16 -10.85 13.97
CA ASN A 113 18.70 -12.17 13.50
C ASN A 113 17.27 -12.53 13.95
N GLN A 114 16.77 -11.88 15.01
CA GLN A 114 15.47 -12.17 15.62
C GLN A 114 14.54 -10.96 15.44
N PRO A 115 13.84 -10.86 14.30
CA PRO A 115 12.93 -9.76 14.03
C PRO A 115 11.74 -9.79 14.99
N VAL A 116 11.28 -8.59 15.38
CA VAL A 116 10.11 -8.40 16.24
C VAL A 116 9.20 -7.32 15.70
N VAL A 117 7.91 -7.50 15.95
CA VAL A 117 6.88 -6.50 15.67
C VAL A 117 6.65 -5.66 16.91
N LEU A 118 6.64 -4.35 16.73
CA LEU A 118 6.28 -3.38 17.76
C LEU A 118 4.77 -3.17 17.75
N VAL A 119 4.14 -3.43 18.89
CA VAL A 119 2.71 -3.25 19.12
C VAL A 119 2.52 -2.24 20.25
N THR A 120 1.64 -1.26 20.04
CA THR A 120 1.34 -0.27 21.07
C THR A 120 0.73 -0.93 22.29
N VAL A 121 1.19 -0.55 23.49
CA VAL A 121 0.67 -1.09 24.76
C VAL A 121 -0.84 -0.91 24.83
N GLY A 122 -1.55 -2.00 25.13
CA GLY A 122 -3.01 -2.02 25.23
C GLY A 122 -3.74 -2.29 23.91
N CYS A 123 -3.01 -2.47 22.80
CA CYS A 123 -3.56 -2.98 21.55
C CYS A 123 -3.36 -4.50 21.45
N ASP A 124 -4.32 -5.18 20.84
CA ASP A 124 -4.16 -6.59 20.49
C ASP A 124 -3.13 -6.73 19.35
N PRO A 125 -2.23 -7.72 19.41
CA PRO A 125 -1.28 -7.94 18.32
C PRO A 125 -2.03 -8.42 17.07
N PRO A 126 -1.57 -8.03 15.86
CA PRO A 126 -2.14 -8.55 14.63
C PRO A 126 -1.84 -10.05 14.50
N LYS A 127 -2.66 -10.76 13.72
CA LYS A 127 -2.52 -12.20 13.45
C LYS A 127 -1.18 -12.54 12.76
N TYR A 128 -0.68 -11.61 11.95
CA TYR A 128 0.51 -11.80 11.12
C TYR A 128 1.52 -10.66 11.29
N GLY A 129 2.79 -11.04 11.26
CA GLY A 129 3.89 -10.12 11.03
C GLY A 129 4.54 -10.37 9.68
N ASN A 130 5.28 -9.39 9.16
CA ASN A 130 6.03 -9.55 7.93
C ASN A 130 7.48 -9.06 8.05
N VAL A 131 8.35 -9.64 7.23
CA VAL A 131 9.68 -9.12 6.95
C VAL A 131 9.73 -8.80 5.46
N VAL A 132 10.23 -7.61 5.13
CA VAL A 132 10.41 -7.18 3.74
C VAL A 132 11.87 -7.41 3.35
N GLU A 133 12.09 -8.16 2.28
CA GLU A 133 13.41 -8.43 1.73
C GLU A 133 13.59 -7.80 0.36
N GLY A 134 14.81 -7.34 0.07
CA GLY A 134 15.10 -6.65 -1.18
C GLY A 134 14.39 -5.30 -1.30
N GLY A 135 14.33 -4.77 -2.52
CA GLY A 135 13.97 -3.37 -2.76
C GLY A 135 15.18 -2.47 -2.63
N ASP A 136 15.70 -2.01 -3.77
CA ASP A 136 16.67 -0.94 -3.75
C ASP A 136 15.96 0.36 -3.36
N VAL A 137 16.04 0.72 -2.08
CA VAL A 137 15.60 2.03 -1.56
C VAL A 137 16.34 3.22 -2.20
N GLY A 138 17.39 2.94 -2.99
CA GLY A 138 18.22 3.92 -3.67
C GLY A 138 17.64 4.49 -4.97
N ASP A 139 16.68 3.80 -5.61
CA ASP A 139 16.06 4.29 -6.84
C ASP A 139 14.54 4.33 -6.66
N CYS A 140 13.98 5.55 -6.66
CA CYS A 140 12.54 5.82 -6.65
C CYS A 140 11.85 5.29 -7.92
N GLY A 141 11.78 3.97 -8.09
CA GLY A 141 11.05 3.29 -9.17
C GLY A 141 11.86 2.36 -10.08
N GLY A 142 13.12 2.03 -9.75
CA GLY A 142 13.99 1.21 -10.62
C GLY A 142 14.51 -0.11 -10.03
N GLY A 143 14.36 -0.32 -8.72
CA GLY A 143 14.89 -1.51 -8.03
C GLY A 143 14.04 -2.76 -8.18
N GLU A 144 14.64 -3.91 -7.88
CA GLU A 144 13.92 -5.19 -7.75
C GLU A 144 12.76 -5.03 -6.74
N PRO A 145 11.56 -5.60 -7.02
CA PRO A 145 10.43 -5.45 -6.13
C PRO A 145 10.75 -6.06 -4.77
N SER A 146 10.43 -5.33 -3.71
CA SER A 146 10.52 -5.83 -2.35
C SER A 146 9.60 -7.04 -2.19
N ARG A 147 10.14 -8.13 -1.62
CA ARG A 147 9.41 -9.38 -1.38
C ARG A 147 8.99 -9.46 0.07
N MET A 148 7.73 -9.75 0.30
CA MET A 148 7.17 -9.90 1.64
C MET A 148 7.20 -11.36 2.08
N ARG A 149 7.89 -11.64 3.20
CA ARG A 149 7.80 -12.90 3.94
C ARG A 149 6.79 -12.72 5.07
N LEU A 150 5.76 -13.56 5.10
CA LEU A 150 4.69 -13.49 6.09
C LEU A 150 4.90 -14.54 7.16
N PHE A 151 4.69 -14.19 8.42
CA PHE A 151 4.85 -15.07 9.57
C PHE A 151 3.62 -15.01 10.46
N THR A 152 3.34 -16.11 11.14
CA THR A 152 2.41 -16.09 12.28
C THR A 152 2.98 -15.24 13.41
N MET A 153 2.11 -14.49 14.08
CA MET A 153 2.54 -13.70 15.24
C MET A 153 2.82 -14.63 16.42
N GLY A 154 4.01 -14.48 17.00
CA GLY A 154 4.47 -15.29 18.11
C GLY A 154 4.25 -14.67 19.48
N ALA A 155 4.96 -15.21 20.47
CA ALA A 155 4.85 -14.76 21.85
C ALA A 155 5.40 -13.33 22.05
N ARG A 156 4.82 -12.61 23.01
CA ARG A 156 5.36 -11.35 23.53
C ARG A 156 6.71 -11.61 24.19
N VAL A 157 7.78 -11.08 23.62
CA VAL A 157 9.18 -11.34 24.04
C VAL A 157 9.70 -10.34 25.06
N ALA A 158 9.11 -9.14 25.13
CA ALA A 158 9.49 -8.17 26.15
C ALA A 158 8.31 -7.27 26.50
N SER A 159 7.81 -7.41 27.73
CA SER A 159 6.68 -6.64 28.23
C SER A 159 7.01 -5.20 28.66
N ALA A 160 8.26 -4.75 28.45
CA ALA A 160 8.75 -3.43 28.81
C ALA A 160 10.11 -3.12 28.16
N ALA A 161 10.42 -3.67 26.98
CA ALA A 161 11.71 -3.39 26.33
C ALA A 161 11.78 -1.91 25.93
N GLN A 162 12.56 -1.14 26.69
CA GLN A 162 12.94 0.22 26.31
C GLN A 162 14.08 0.22 25.30
N SER A 163 14.60 -0.94 24.87
CA SER A 163 15.60 -1.03 23.82
C SER A 163 15.36 -2.20 22.90
N ALA A 164 15.63 -1.97 21.61
CA ALA A 164 15.71 -2.99 20.57
C ALA A 164 16.91 -2.65 19.67
N TYR A 165 17.09 -3.38 18.59
CA TYR A 165 18.09 -3.10 17.57
C TYR A 165 17.42 -2.80 16.24
N THR A 166 18.04 -1.93 15.44
CA THR A 166 17.65 -1.64 14.06
C THR A 166 18.79 -1.99 13.12
N ASN A 167 18.47 -2.56 11.97
CA ASN A 167 19.46 -2.77 10.90
C ASN A 167 19.54 -1.50 10.04
N ALA A 168 20.54 -0.66 10.30
CA ALA A 168 20.84 0.53 9.51
C ALA A 168 21.97 0.21 8.52
N PHE A 169 21.63 0.03 7.24
CA PHE A 169 22.58 -0.21 6.14
C PHE A 169 23.58 -1.36 6.40
N GLY A 170 23.10 -2.48 6.97
CA GLY A 170 23.91 -3.65 7.29
C GLY A 170 24.62 -3.57 8.64
N THR A 171 24.44 -2.48 9.39
CA THR A 171 24.93 -2.35 10.77
C THR A 171 23.76 -2.46 11.75
N CYS A 172 23.88 -3.38 12.70
CA CYS A 172 22.88 -3.57 13.75
C CYS A 172 23.19 -2.64 14.93
N GLU A 173 22.36 -1.64 15.15
CA GLU A 173 22.55 -0.62 16.19
C GLU A 173 21.44 -0.66 17.22
N GLN A 174 21.79 -0.49 18.51
CA GLN A 174 20.81 -0.43 19.58
C GLN A 174 20.05 0.90 19.52
N THR A 175 18.73 0.82 19.60
CA THR A 175 17.82 1.96 19.67
C THR A 175 17.00 1.90 20.96
N THR A 176 16.61 3.07 21.46
CA THR A 176 15.70 3.18 22.61
C THR A 176 14.27 3.36 22.11
N LEU A 177 13.33 2.59 22.66
CA LEU A 177 11.93 2.61 22.27
C LEU A 177 11.06 3.28 23.34
N PRO A 178 10.00 4.00 22.94
CA PRO A 178 8.92 4.33 23.87
C PRO A 178 8.24 3.04 24.36
N PRO A 179 7.46 3.08 25.45
CA PRO A 179 6.77 1.89 25.97
C PRO A 179 5.88 1.24 24.90
N ASN A 180 6.26 0.03 24.48
CA ASN A 180 5.55 -0.81 23.53
C ASN A 180 5.76 -2.28 23.89
N ASP A 181 4.93 -3.14 23.32
CA ASP A 181 5.06 -4.58 23.40
C ASP A 181 5.79 -5.09 22.16
N LEU A 182 6.81 -5.92 22.38
CA LEU A 182 7.52 -6.59 21.29
C LEU A 182 7.02 -8.03 21.17
N TYR A 183 6.61 -8.41 19.97
CA TYR A 183 6.17 -9.76 19.63
C TYR A 183 7.15 -10.39 18.66
N ALA A 184 7.55 -11.64 18.93
CA ALA A 184 8.36 -12.42 18.02
C ALA A 184 7.54 -12.84 16.79
N LEU A 185 8.25 -13.15 15.70
CA LEU A 185 7.68 -13.87 14.57
C LEU A 185 7.91 -15.37 14.77
N ASP A 186 6.88 -16.18 14.56
CA ASP A 186 6.95 -17.63 14.69
C ASP A 186 7.12 -18.29 13.30
N GLU A 187 6.18 -19.13 12.88
CA GLU A 187 6.29 -19.91 11.64
C GLU A 187 6.06 -19.03 10.41
N GLU A 188 6.95 -19.15 9.42
CA GLU A 188 6.77 -18.56 8.10
C GLU A 188 5.63 -19.25 7.35
N ILE A 189 4.68 -18.44 6.86
CA ILE A 189 3.56 -18.92 6.07
C ILE A 189 4.03 -19.03 4.61
N PRO A 190 3.97 -20.22 4.00
CA PRO A 190 4.41 -20.40 2.62
C PRO A 190 3.65 -19.47 1.67
N ALA A 191 4.36 -18.75 0.80
CA ALA A 191 3.76 -17.88 -0.20
C ALA A 191 2.74 -18.62 -1.07
N SER A 192 3.03 -19.87 -1.43
CA SER A 192 2.15 -20.74 -2.21
C SER A 192 0.78 -21.01 -1.58
N SER A 193 0.59 -20.71 -0.29
CA SER A 193 -0.71 -20.83 0.37
C SER A 193 -1.70 -19.70 0.02
N PHE A 194 -1.20 -18.60 -0.54
CA PHE A 194 -2.00 -17.46 -1.00
C PHE A 194 -2.31 -17.55 -2.49
N VAL A 195 -3.44 -16.98 -2.92
CA VAL A 195 -3.83 -16.95 -4.34
C VAL A 195 -2.84 -16.11 -5.14
N GLU A 196 -2.33 -16.66 -6.24
CA GLU A 196 -1.47 -15.97 -7.20
C GLU A 196 -2.29 -15.06 -8.12
N GLY A 197 -1.80 -13.84 -8.34
CA GLY A 197 -2.35 -12.87 -9.28
C GLY A 197 -1.45 -12.68 -10.49
N ASN A 198 -2.03 -12.25 -11.60
CA ASN A 198 -1.29 -11.88 -12.82
C ASN A 198 -1.62 -10.45 -13.21
N VAL A 199 -0.63 -9.71 -13.70
CA VAL A 199 -0.84 -8.35 -14.23
C VAL A 199 -1.27 -8.47 -15.68
N THR A 200 -2.41 -7.87 -16.02
CA THR A 200 -2.90 -7.70 -17.38
C THR A 200 -3.01 -6.21 -17.70
N VAL A 201 -2.67 -5.82 -18.92
CA VAL A 201 -2.90 -4.48 -19.46
C VAL A 201 -3.99 -4.63 -20.50
N GLU A 202 -5.11 -3.94 -20.33
CA GLU A 202 -6.20 -3.86 -21.30
C GLU A 202 -5.99 -2.69 -22.29
#